data_AF-A0A345ZPL3-F1
#
_entry.id   AF-A0A345ZPL3-F1
#
_cell.length_a   1.000
_cell.length_b   1.000
_cell.length_c   1.000
_cell.angle_alpha   90.00
_cell.angle_beta   90.00
_cell.angle_gamma   90.00
#
_symmetry.space_group_name_H-M   'P 1'
#
loop_
_entity.id
_entity.type
_entity.pdbx_description
1 polymer ?
#
loop_
_entity_poly.entity_id
_entity_poly.type
_entity_poly.pdbx_seq_one_letter_code
_entity_poly.pdbx_strand_id
1 'polypeptide(L)'
;MSRLKKKAYKALMEPMQRELVAMEEWLRHAGERVLVLFEGRDSAGKGGAIQAIAEHLNPRQCRRVALPKPTERQSTQWYFQRHVAHLPAAGEIVLMDRSWYNRAGVERVMGYCTDAQYEAFLRQAPLFERLLVDDGIRLFKYWLCVDQDKQDERFQERLDNPLKGWKLSPIDLQSRTHYQDYTDAREAMLRATHTDQAPWTLVDFNDQRRGRLTLVRDLLDRLPDTRVDTPAITLPPLDGPLKDETYSVLKPVPSFPLSE
;
A
#
# COMPACT_ATOMS: atom_id res chain seq x y z
N MET A 1 10.81 23.52 3.51
CA MET A 1 9.78 23.80 2.47
C MET A 1 8.40 23.78 3.12
N SER A 2 7.47 24.66 2.74
CA SER A 2 6.11 24.70 3.32
C SER A 2 5.28 23.46 2.93
N ARG A 3 4.49 22.93 3.87
CA ARG A 3 3.60 21.76 3.68
C ARG A 3 2.62 21.98 2.53
N LEU A 4 2.49 21.01 1.61
CA LEU A 4 1.61 21.13 0.44
C LEU A 4 0.14 21.25 0.85
N LYS A 5 -0.59 22.25 0.36
CA LYS A 5 -2.02 22.45 0.69
C LYS A 5 -2.91 21.36 0.08
N LYS A 6 -4.03 21.02 0.75
CA LYS A 6 -4.94 19.93 0.33
C LYS A 6 -5.50 20.11 -1.08
N LYS A 7 -5.92 21.35 -1.43
CA LYS A 7 -6.46 21.66 -2.77
C LYS A 7 -5.42 21.44 -3.88
N ALA A 8 -4.19 21.92 -3.65
CA ALA A 8 -3.09 21.72 -4.59
C ALA A 8 -2.72 20.24 -4.75
N TYR A 9 -2.66 19.49 -3.64
CA TYR A 9 -2.44 18.04 -3.68
C TYR A 9 -3.48 17.31 -4.53
N LYS A 10 -4.77 17.61 -4.35
CA LYS A 10 -5.85 16.98 -5.12
C LYS A 10 -5.72 17.26 -6.62
N ALA A 11 -5.45 18.51 -6.98
CA ALA A 11 -5.27 18.89 -8.39
C ALA A 11 -4.08 18.18 -9.06
N LEU A 12 -2.99 17.96 -8.32
CA LEU A 12 -1.83 17.21 -8.82
C LEU A 12 -2.07 15.70 -8.88
N MET A 13 -2.86 15.15 -7.95
CA MET A 13 -3.14 13.72 -7.88
C MET A 13 -4.16 13.26 -8.93
N GLU A 14 -5.13 14.11 -9.28
CA GLU A 14 -6.20 13.77 -10.23
C GLU A 14 -5.72 13.18 -11.58
N PRO A 15 -4.75 13.77 -12.32
CA PRO A 15 -4.27 13.15 -13.55
C PRO A 15 -3.64 11.77 -13.32
N MET A 16 -2.87 11.60 -12.25
CA MET A 16 -2.28 10.30 -11.90
C MET A 16 -3.33 9.27 -11.50
N GLN A 17 -4.44 9.68 -10.89
CA GLN A 17 -5.56 8.78 -10.61
C GLN A 17 -6.22 8.28 -11.90
N ARG A 18 -6.27 9.10 -12.96
CA ARG A 18 -6.73 8.65 -14.29
C ARG A 18 -5.76 7.67 -14.92
N GLU A 19 -4.45 7.91 -14.80
CA GLU A 19 -3.41 6.97 -15.24
C GLU A 19 -3.48 5.64 -14.48
N LEU A 20 -3.76 5.66 -13.16
CA LEU A 20 -3.98 4.45 -12.37
C LEU A 20 -5.20 3.65 -12.87
N VAL A 21 -6.30 4.31 -13.22
CA VAL A 21 -7.48 3.64 -13.81
C VAL A 21 -7.13 3.04 -15.18
N ALA A 22 -6.35 3.76 -16.01
CA ALA A 22 -5.88 3.23 -17.28
C ALA A 22 -4.95 2.02 -17.10
N MET A 23 -4.07 2.06 -16.10
CA MET A 23 -3.23 0.92 -15.70
C MET A 23 -4.10 -0.27 -15.31
N GLU A 24 -5.12 -0.10 -14.47
CA GLU A 24 -5.99 -1.22 -14.05
C GLU A 24 -6.68 -1.89 -15.26
N GLU A 25 -7.16 -1.09 -16.21
CA GLU A 25 -7.74 -1.59 -17.45
C GLU A 25 -6.69 -2.36 -18.28
N TRP A 26 -5.48 -1.83 -18.39
CA TRP A 26 -4.35 -2.51 -19.05
C TRP A 26 -3.98 -3.83 -18.37
N LEU A 27 -3.91 -3.88 -17.04
CA LEU A 27 -3.64 -5.12 -16.30
C LEU A 27 -4.65 -6.19 -16.70
N ARG A 28 -5.94 -5.83 -16.70
CA ARG A 28 -7.03 -6.75 -17.08
C ARG A 28 -6.89 -7.22 -18.52
N HIS A 29 -6.61 -6.32 -19.45
CA HIS A 29 -6.56 -6.63 -20.88
C HIS A 29 -5.32 -7.49 -21.23
N ALA A 30 -4.15 -7.14 -20.68
CA ALA A 30 -2.88 -7.80 -20.94
C ALA A 30 -2.65 -9.05 -20.07
N GLY A 31 -3.46 -9.27 -19.04
CA GLY A 31 -3.25 -10.35 -18.06
C GLY A 31 -2.05 -10.11 -17.13
N GLU A 32 -1.58 -8.87 -17.05
CA GLU A 32 -0.41 -8.45 -16.28
C GLU A 32 -0.71 -8.44 -14.78
N ARG A 33 0.34 -8.53 -13.95
CA ARG A 33 0.22 -8.76 -12.50
C ARG A 33 1.15 -7.84 -11.75
N VAL A 34 0.60 -7.02 -10.86
CA VAL A 34 1.38 -6.04 -10.08
C VAL A 34 1.31 -6.37 -8.59
N LEU A 35 2.47 -6.38 -7.95
CA LEU A 35 2.59 -6.51 -6.50
C LEU A 35 3.39 -5.34 -5.95
N VAL A 36 2.78 -4.57 -5.04
CA VAL A 36 3.41 -3.41 -4.40
C VAL A 36 3.53 -3.66 -2.90
N LEU A 37 4.76 -3.64 -2.40
CA LEU A 37 5.07 -3.76 -0.97
C LEU A 37 5.31 -2.37 -0.39
N PHE A 38 4.57 -2.03 0.68
CA PHE A 38 4.75 -0.79 1.42
C PHE A 38 5.42 -1.10 2.76
N GLU A 39 6.70 -0.78 2.86
CA GLU A 39 7.47 -0.84 4.09
C GLU A 39 7.86 0.55 4.60
N GLY A 40 8.31 0.60 5.84
CA GLY A 40 8.71 1.81 6.53
C GLY A 40 8.27 1.79 7.98
N ARG A 41 8.79 2.73 8.74
CA ARG A 41 8.52 2.86 10.18
C ARG A 41 7.02 3.03 10.47
N ASP A 42 6.64 2.78 11.72
CA ASP A 42 5.33 3.20 12.20
C ASP A 42 5.17 4.70 12.01
N SER A 43 3.94 5.10 11.67
CA SER A 43 3.58 6.48 11.28
C SER A 43 4.22 7.06 10.01
N ALA A 44 5.01 6.30 9.24
CA ALA A 44 5.61 6.76 7.98
C ALA A 44 4.58 7.20 6.92
N GLY A 45 3.43 6.52 6.83
CA GLY A 45 2.35 6.91 5.91
C GLY A 45 1.82 5.82 4.98
N LYS A 46 2.21 4.56 5.18
CA LYS A 46 1.86 3.38 4.35
C LYS A 46 0.39 3.33 3.94
N GLY A 47 -0.53 3.27 4.91
CA GLY A 47 -1.96 3.22 4.63
C GLY A 47 -2.50 4.43 3.83
N GLY A 48 -1.87 5.60 3.94
CA GLY A 48 -2.22 6.77 3.13
C GLY A 48 -1.73 6.70 1.69
N ALA A 49 -0.58 6.05 1.45
CA ALA A 49 -0.07 5.77 0.11
C ALA A 49 -0.91 4.69 -0.59
N ILE A 50 -1.23 3.60 0.13
CA ILE A 50 -2.14 2.56 -0.35
C ILE A 50 -3.50 3.15 -0.72
N GLN A 51 -4.05 4.01 0.13
CA GLN A 51 -5.32 4.68 -0.18
C GLN A 51 -5.21 5.54 -1.43
N ALA A 52 -4.12 6.29 -1.62
CA ALA A 52 -3.96 7.16 -2.78
C ALA A 52 -3.95 6.38 -4.10
N ILE A 53 -3.39 5.17 -4.11
CA ILE A 53 -3.42 4.27 -5.27
C ILE A 53 -4.81 3.67 -5.44
N ALA A 54 -5.38 3.10 -4.37
CA ALA A 54 -6.62 2.32 -4.45
C ALA A 54 -7.91 3.16 -4.54
N GLU A 55 -7.87 4.48 -4.34
CA GLU A 55 -9.06 5.33 -4.15
C GLU A 55 -10.09 5.21 -5.28
N HIS A 56 -9.64 5.06 -6.52
CA HIS A 56 -10.48 4.99 -7.72
C HIS A 56 -10.35 3.69 -8.51
N LEU A 57 -9.63 2.71 -7.97
CA LEU A 57 -9.48 1.40 -8.60
C LEU A 57 -10.65 0.48 -8.25
N ASN A 58 -10.99 -0.43 -9.16
CA ASN A 58 -12.00 -1.45 -8.94
C ASN A 58 -11.55 -2.40 -7.82
N PRO A 59 -12.31 -2.54 -6.71
CA PRO A 59 -11.92 -3.40 -5.60
C PRO A 59 -11.86 -4.90 -5.96
N ARG A 60 -12.39 -5.30 -7.13
CA ARG A 60 -12.26 -6.67 -7.64
C ARG A 60 -10.88 -6.95 -8.25
N GLN A 61 -10.15 -5.92 -8.66
CA GLN A 61 -8.83 -6.01 -9.31
C GLN A 61 -7.73 -5.45 -8.42
N CYS A 62 -8.04 -4.44 -7.60
CA CYS A 62 -7.15 -3.88 -6.61
C CYS A 62 -7.42 -4.47 -5.21
N ARG A 63 -6.53 -5.36 -4.74
CA ARG A 63 -6.64 -5.97 -3.42
C ARG A 63 -5.66 -5.36 -2.44
N ARG A 64 -6.14 -5.04 -1.23
CA ARG A 64 -5.32 -4.57 -0.11
C ARG A 64 -5.09 -5.71 0.85
N VAL A 65 -3.83 -5.99 1.18
CA VAL A 65 -3.43 -7.07 2.08
C VAL A 65 -2.73 -6.47 3.29
N ALA A 66 -3.32 -6.65 4.47
CA ALA A 66 -2.76 -6.21 5.74
C ALA A 66 -2.88 -7.38 6.73
N LEU A 67 -1.84 -8.22 6.78
CA LEU A 67 -1.88 -9.46 7.56
C LEU A 67 -1.67 -9.19 9.05
N PRO A 68 -2.47 -9.79 9.95
CA PRO A 68 -2.22 -9.71 11.39
C PRO A 68 -1.00 -10.56 11.77
N LYS A 69 -0.64 -10.53 13.07
CA LYS A 69 0.35 -11.47 13.63
C LYS A 69 0.05 -12.92 13.21
N PRO A 70 1.07 -13.74 12.91
CA PRO A 70 0.84 -15.12 12.49
C PRO A 70 0.08 -15.90 13.57
N THR A 71 -0.79 -16.81 13.15
CA THR A 71 -1.38 -17.81 14.05
C THR A 71 -0.33 -18.83 14.48
N GLU A 72 -0.60 -19.61 15.53
CA GLU A 72 0.30 -20.69 15.98
C GLU A 72 0.70 -21.63 14.84
N ARG A 73 -0.27 -22.03 14.01
CA ARG A 73 -0.02 -22.84 12.81
C ARG A 73 0.82 -22.11 11.77
N GLN A 74 0.58 -20.81 11.53
CA GLN A 74 1.38 -20.04 10.57
C GLN A 74 2.82 -19.85 11.03
N SER A 75 3.06 -19.79 12.34
CA SER A 75 4.41 -19.69 12.91
C SER A 75 5.25 -20.96 12.72
N THR A 76 4.62 -22.12 12.49
CA THR A 76 5.31 -23.39 12.19
C THR A 76 5.41 -23.70 10.69
N GLN A 77 4.81 -22.88 9.84
CA GLN A 77 4.90 -22.99 8.38
C GLN A 77 6.22 -22.42 7.86
N TRP A 78 6.52 -22.71 6.59
CA TRP A 78 7.50 -21.93 5.87
C TRP A 78 7.06 -20.45 5.84
N TYR A 79 7.97 -19.54 6.16
CA TYR A 79 7.64 -18.14 6.45
C TYR A 79 6.87 -17.43 5.32
N PHE A 80 7.25 -17.67 4.07
CA PHE A 80 6.61 -17.06 2.90
C PHE A 80 5.24 -17.67 2.57
N GLN A 81 4.90 -18.86 3.09
CA GLN A 81 3.70 -19.61 2.72
C GLN A 81 2.42 -18.79 2.90
N ARG A 82 2.29 -18.07 4.02
CA ARG A 82 1.12 -17.22 4.28
C ARG A 82 1.03 -16.03 3.33
N HIS A 83 2.15 -15.55 2.81
CA HIS A 83 2.19 -14.42 1.88
C HIS A 83 1.89 -14.85 0.45
N VAL A 84 2.34 -16.05 0.05
CA VAL A 84 2.06 -16.65 -1.27
C VAL A 84 0.56 -16.74 -1.55
N ALA A 85 -0.25 -17.02 -0.53
CA ALA A 85 -1.71 -17.06 -0.64
C ALA A 85 -2.37 -15.72 -1.04
N HIS A 86 -1.59 -14.62 -1.06
CA HIS A 86 -2.07 -13.28 -1.39
C HIS A 86 -1.41 -12.67 -2.62
N LEU A 87 -0.61 -13.43 -3.39
CA LEU A 87 -0.03 -12.94 -4.64
C LEU A 87 -1.11 -12.60 -5.69
N PRO A 88 -0.83 -11.68 -6.63
CA PRO A 88 -1.78 -11.29 -7.67
C PRO A 88 -2.00 -12.40 -8.70
N ALA A 89 -3.25 -12.57 -9.12
CA ALA A 89 -3.62 -13.28 -10.35
C ALA A 89 -3.64 -12.30 -11.56
N ALA A 90 -3.79 -12.84 -12.77
CA ALA A 90 -3.84 -12.06 -14.01
C ALA A 90 -4.88 -10.93 -13.93
N GLY A 91 -4.48 -9.70 -14.25
CA GLY A 91 -5.33 -8.52 -14.17
C GLY A 91 -5.47 -7.90 -12.78
N GLU A 92 -4.71 -8.40 -11.79
CA GLU A 92 -4.76 -7.88 -10.42
C GLU A 92 -3.55 -6.99 -10.08
N ILE A 93 -3.83 -6.00 -9.24
CA ILE A 93 -2.85 -5.29 -8.44
C ILE A 93 -3.06 -5.61 -6.95
N VAL A 94 -2.00 -6.07 -6.28
CA VAL A 94 -2.01 -6.32 -4.84
C VAL A 94 -1.13 -5.31 -4.12
N LEU A 95 -1.72 -4.62 -3.14
CA LEU A 95 -1.06 -3.62 -2.30
C LEU A 95 -0.88 -4.20 -0.88
N MET A 96 0.36 -4.52 -0.49
CA MET A 96 0.67 -5.10 0.82
C MET A 96 1.06 -4.01 1.83
N ASP A 97 0.22 -3.77 2.84
CA ASP A 97 0.55 -2.92 4.00
C ASP A 97 1.39 -3.74 4.98
N ARG A 98 2.71 -3.54 4.90
CA ARG A 98 3.72 -4.51 5.35
C ARG A 98 3.66 -5.82 4.56
N SER A 99 4.73 -6.59 4.62
CA SER A 99 4.93 -7.77 3.78
C SER A 99 5.72 -8.87 4.53
N TRP A 100 6.35 -9.77 3.79
CA TRP A 100 7.35 -10.69 4.35
C TRP A 100 8.54 -9.95 4.97
N TYR A 101 8.75 -8.66 4.67
CA TYR A 101 9.78 -7.85 5.32
C TYR A 101 9.54 -7.53 6.80
N ASN A 102 8.40 -7.94 7.38
CA ASN A 102 8.21 -7.93 8.82
C ASN A 102 9.36 -8.64 9.57
N ARG A 103 9.89 -9.74 9.00
CA ARG A 103 11.03 -10.46 9.58
C ARG A 103 12.30 -9.62 9.64
N ALA A 104 12.56 -8.81 8.63
CA ALA A 104 13.74 -7.96 8.59
C ALA A 104 13.58 -6.62 9.32
N GLY A 105 12.38 -6.32 9.82
CA GLY A 105 12.10 -5.12 10.60
C GLY A 105 11.65 -5.46 12.01
N VAL A 106 10.34 -5.50 12.22
CA VAL A 106 9.74 -5.64 13.56
C VAL A 106 10.11 -6.94 14.25
N GLU A 107 10.14 -8.09 13.55
CA GLU A 107 10.47 -9.35 14.22
C GLU A 107 11.93 -9.37 14.67
N ARG A 108 12.85 -8.78 13.89
CA ARG A 108 14.26 -8.65 14.25
C ARG A 108 14.44 -7.75 15.48
N VAL A 109 13.88 -6.54 15.44
CA VAL A 109 14.10 -5.53 16.49
C VAL A 109 13.39 -5.92 17.80
N MET A 110 12.20 -6.53 17.71
CA MET A 110 11.42 -6.90 18.89
C MET A 110 11.68 -8.33 19.38
N GLY A 111 12.60 -9.07 18.74
CA GLY A 111 12.95 -10.44 19.14
C GLY A 111 11.85 -11.47 18.89
N TYR A 112 11.01 -11.29 17.87
CA TYR A 112 9.96 -12.24 17.48
C TYR A 112 10.43 -13.33 16.52
N CYS A 113 11.69 -13.25 16.07
CA CYS A 113 12.36 -14.32 15.34
C CYS A 113 13.75 -14.56 15.92
N THR A 114 14.27 -15.78 15.76
CA THR A 114 15.67 -16.10 16.11
C THR A 114 16.64 -15.50 15.09
N ASP A 115 17.90 -15.32 15.48
CA ASP A 115 18.96 -14.85 14.58
C ASP A 115 19.07 -15.74 13.32
N ALA A 116 18.99 -17.06 13.52
CA ALA A 116 19.00 -18.03 12.41
C ALA A 116 17.82 -17.84 11.45
N GLN A 117 16.63 -17.53 11.95
CA GLN A 117 15.46 -17.25 11.10
C GLN A 117 15.61 -15.93 10.34
N TYR A 118 16.14 -14.89 10.98
CA TYR A 118 16.42 -13.59 10.36
C TYR A 118 17.45 -13.71 9.23
N GLU A 119 18.58 -14.35 9.49
CA GLU A 119 19.63 -14.56 8.48
C GLU A 119 19.13 -15.45 7.32
N ALA A 120 18.38 -16.50 7.63
CA ALA A 120 17.76 -17.33 6.60
C ALA A 120 16.80 -16.52 5.73
N PHE A 121 16.02 -15.61 6.31
CA PHE A 121 15.13 -14.71 5.57
C PHE A 121 15.90 -13.77 4.65
N LEU A 122 16.97 -13.13 5.12
CA LEU A 122 17.77 -12.23 4.29
C LEU A 122 18.38 -12.94 3.08
N ARG A 123 18.73 -14.22 3.20
CA ARG A 123 19.18 -15.05 2.07
C ARG A 123 18.04 -15.51 1.15
N GLN A 124 16.87 -15.83 1.72
CA GLN A 124 15.74 -16.38 0.97
C GLN A 124 14.92 -15.32 0.25
N ALA A 125 14.77 -14.10 0.80
CA ALA A 125 13.91 -13.07 0.22
C ALA A 125 14.29 -12.70 -1.22
N PRO A 126 15.57 -12.47 -1.58
CA PRO A 126 15.95 -12.21 -2.97
C PRO A 126 15.64 -13.38 -3.91
N LEU A 127 15.84 -14.62 -3.45
CA LEU A 127 15.54 -15.82 -4.23
C LEU A 127 14.04 -15.97 -4.46
N PHE A 128 13.24 -15.74 -3.41
CA PHE A 128 11.78 -15.76 -3.49
C PHE A 128 11.26 -14.70 -4.45
N GLU A 129 11.76 -13.47 -4.34
CA GLU A 129 11.36 -12.36 -5.21
C GLU A 129 11.74 -12.59 -6.66
N ARG A 130 12.92 -13.17 -6.91
CA ARG A 130 13.34 -13.58 -8.25
C ARG A 130 12.36 -14.57 -8.88
N LEU A 131 11.88 -15.56 -8.14
CA LEU A 131 10.87 -16.50 -8.65
C LEU A 131 9.57 -15.78 -9.06
N LEU A 132 9.17 -14.75 -8.32
CA LEU A 132 7.97 -13.95 -8.67
C LEU A 132 8.19 -13.13 -9.94
N VAL A 133 9.35 -12.47 -10.05
CA VAL A 133 9.70 -11.63 -11.20
C VAL A 133 9.91 -12.48 -12.45
N ASP A 134 10.62 -13.61 -12.34
CA ASP A 134 10.86 -14.56 -13.44
C ASP A 134 9.53 -15.16 -13.97
N ASP A 135 8.53 -15.33 -13.11
CA ASP A 135 7.18 -15.76 -13.50
C ASP A 135 6.38 -14.64 -14.20
N GLY A 136 6.78 -13.38 -14.07
CA GLY A 136 6.14 -12.22 -14.71
C GLY A 136 5.32 -11.33 -13.76
N ILE A 137 5.51 -11.43 -12.44
CA ILE A 137 4.94 -10.47 -11.49
C ILE A 137 5.82 -9.22 -11.47
N ARG A 138 5.21 -8.05 -11.73
CA ARG A 138 5.86 -6.75 -11.58
C ARG A 138 5.90 -6.37 -10.10
N LEU A 139 7.05 -6.61 -9.47
CA LEU A 139 7.27 -6.37 -8.05
C LEU A 139 7.84 -4.97 -7.78
N PHE A 140 7.13 -4.19 -6.97
CA PHE A 140 7.54 -2.88 -6.48
C PHE A 140 7.74 -2.92 -4.97
N LYS A 141 8.90 -2.47 -4.48
CA LYS A 141 9.22 -2.41 -3.05
C LYS A 141 9.50 -0.97 -2.64
N TYR A 142 8.60 -0.38 -1.86
CA TYR A 142 8.74 0.99 -1.37
C TYR A 142 9.09 1.03 0.11
N TRP A 143 10.14 1.76 0.45
CA TRP A 143 10.43 2.16 1.82
C TRP A 143 10.05 3.63 2.01
N LEU A 144 9.06 3.90 2.85
CA LEU A 144 8.60 5.25 3.17
C LEU A 144 9.51 5.85 4.26
N CYS A 145 10.36 6.79 3.86
CA CYS A 145 11.31 7.49 4.73
C CYS A 145 10.59 8.53 5.59
N VAL A 146 10.89 8.54 6.88
CA VAL A 146 10.40 9.55 7.83
C VAL A 146 11.46 9.80 8.89
N ASP A 147 11.73 11.07 9.13
CA ASP A 147 12.66 11.51 10.15
C ASP A 147 12.04 11.30 11.54
N GLN A 148 12.88 11.14 12.57
CA GLN A 148 12.40 10.82 13.92
C GLN A 148 11.49 11.91 14.50
N ASP A 149 11.79 13.19 14.23
CA ASP A 149 10.98 14.33 14.64
C ASP A 149 9.57 14.28 14.01
N LYS A 150 9.48 13.95 12.72
CA LYS A 150 8.21 13.79 11.99
C LYS A 150 7.46 12.54 12.41
N GLN A 151 8.18 11.48 12.75
CA GLN A 151 7.57 10.30 13.31
C GLN A 151 6.89 10.63 14.65
N ASP A 152 7.57 11.39 15.50
CA ASP A 152 7.10 11.76 16.83
C ASP A 152 5.91 12.74 16.79
N GLU A 153 6.00 13.78 15.95
CA GLU A 153 4.90 14.72 15.67
C GLU A 153 3.62 13.95 15.32
N ARG A 154 3.72 12.91 14.50
CA ARG A 154 2.58 12.08 14.08
C ARG A 154 2.08 11.13 15.16
N PHE A 155 2.94 10.70 16.08
CA PHE A 155 2.51 9.93 17.24
C PHE A 155 1.64 10.80 18.14
N GLN A 156 2.07 12.03 18.41
CA GLN A 156 1.30 12.99 19.18
C GLN A 156 -0.03 13.34 18.50
N GLU A 157 -0.02 13.65 17.19
CA GLU A 157 -1.25 13.92 16.42
C GLU A 157 -2.27 12.75 16.47
N ARG A 158 -1.81 11.51 16.63
CA ARG A 158 -2.70 10.33 16.73
C ARG A 158 -3.27 10.18 18.13
N LEU A 159 -2.46 10.48 19.15
CA LEU A 159 -2.88 10.45 20.54
C LEU A 159 -3.98 11.50 20.78
N ASP A 160 -3.80 12.69 20.21
CA ASP A 160 -4.71 13.83 20.38
C ASP A 160 -5.99 13.70 19.53
N ASN A 161 -6.05 12.74 18.59
CA ASN A 161 -7.18 12.58 17.67
C ASN A 161 -7.96 11.29 17.96
N PRO A 162 -9.19 11.38 18.51
CA PRO A 162 -10.01 10.21 18.82
C PRO A 162 -10.28 9.28 17.64
N LEU A 163 -10.34 9.80 16.41
CA LEU A 163 -10.56 9.03 15.18
C LEU A 163 -9.30 8.28 14.70
N LYS A 164 -8.14 8.55 15.30
CA LYS A 164 -6.86 7.93 14.98
C LYS A 164 -6.25 7.13 16.13
N GLY A 165 -6.83 7.19 17.33
CA GLY A 165 -6.30 6.50 18.52
C GLY A 165 -6.11 4.99 18.32
N TRP A 166 -6.99 4.35 17.54
CA TRP A 166 -6.86 2.93 17.18
C TRP A 166 -5.57 2.57 16.40
N LYS A 167 -4.87 3.56 15.84
CA LYS A 167 -3.59 3.39 15.12
C LYS A 167 -2.37 3.40 16.04
N LEU A 168 -2.57 3.42 17.35
CA LEU A 168 -1.53 3.31 18.36
C LEU A 168 -1.69 2.00 19.10
N SER A 169 -0.65 1.16 19.05
CA SER A 169 -0.52 -0.05 19.82
C SER A 169 0.62 0.08 20.84
N PRO A 170 0.65 -0.76 21.90
CA PRO A 170 1.79 -0.81 22.82
C PRO A 170 3.13 -1.04 22.12
N ILE A 171 3.14 -1.83 21.03
CA ILE A 171 4.33 -2.10 20.21
C ILE A 171 4.80 -0.83 19.51
N ASP A 172 3.89 0.05 19.07
CA ASP A 172 4.27 1.32 18.43
C ASP A 172 4.97 2.28 19.41
N LEU A 173 4.56 2.26 20.69
CA LEU A 173 5.22 3.06 21.73
C LEU A 173 6.61 2.51 22.06
N GLN A 174 6.78 1.19 22.07
CA GLN A 174 8.08 0.56 22.21
C GLN A 174 8.95 0.82 20.97
N SER A 175 8.39 0.76 19.75
CA SER A 175 9.16 0.96 18.52
C SER A 175 9.75 2.37 18.42
N ARG A 176 9.11 3.36 19.06
CA ARG A 176 9.62 4.74 19.22
C ARG A 176 10.98 4.79 19.94
N THR A 177 11.23 3.96 20.95
CA THR A 177 12.51 3.96 21.69
C THR A 177 13.63 3.21 20.95
N HIS A 178 13.29 2.38 19.97
CA HIS A 178 14.22 1.57 19.17
C HIS A 178 14.56 2.19 17.80
N TYR A 179 14.57 3.53 17.69
CA TYR A 179 14.72 4.18 16.39
C TYR A 179 15.99 3.74 15.65
N GLN A 180 17.13 3.68 16.36
CA GLN A 180 18.41 3.25 15.80
C GLN A 180 18.42 1.76 15.42
N ASP A 181 17.88 0.87 16.25
CA ASP A 181 17.82 -0.57 15.94
C ASP A 181 17.02 -0.84 14.66
N TYR A 182 15.93 -0.10 14.45
CA TYR A 182 15.17 -0.15 13.19
C TYR A 182 15.94 0.48 12.01
N THR A 183 16.82 1.46 12.25
CA THR A 183 17.73 1.99 11.21
C THR A 183 18.68 0.89 10.75
N ASP A 184 19.31 0.21 11.70
CA ASP A 184 20.32 -0.82 11.41
C ASP A 184 19.67 -2.03 10.72
N ALA A 185 18.48 -2.44 11.19
CA ALA A 185 17.68 -3.49 10.55
C ALA A 185 17.28 -3.14 9.12
N ARG A 186 16.87 -1.88 8.86
CA ARG A 186 16.60 -1.38 7.50
C ARG A 186 17.85 -1.44 6.62
N GLU A 187 18.99 -0.94 7.09
CA GLU A 187 20.23 -0.93 6.30
C GLU A 187 20.68 -2.35 5.93
N ALA A 188 20.61 -3.29 6.88
CA ALA A 188 20.90 -4.69 6.62
C ALA A 188 19.92 -5.31 5.60
N MET A 189 18.62 -5.02 5.73
CA MET A 189 17.59 -5.45 4.79
C MET A 189 17.85 -4.92 3.37
N LEU A 190 18.06 -3.61 3.23
CA LEU A 190 18.31 -2.97 1.93
C LEU A 190 19.58 -3.55 1.28
N ARG A 191 20.66 -3.71 2.04
CA ARG A 191 21.91 -4.29 1.53
C ARG A 191 21.74 -5.73 1.05
N ALA A 192 20.95 -6.53 1.76
CA ALA A 192 20.76 -7.94 1.42
C ALA A 192 19.75 -8.15 0.28
N THR A 193 18.77 -7.26 0.11
CA THR A 193 17.62 -7.52 -0.76
C THR A 193 17.33 -6.46 -1.83
N HIS A 194 18.13 -5.39 -1.92
CA HIS A 194 18.14 -4.54 -3.10
C HIS A 194 18.88 -5.26 -4.24
N THR A 195 18.17 -5.55 -5.32
CA THR A 195 18.73 -6.22 -6.51
C THR A 195 18.21 -5.52 -7.78
N ASP A 196 18.89 -5.71 -8.91
CA ASP A 196 18.47 -5.13 -10.18
C ASP A 196 17.07 -5.62 -10.62
N GLN A 197 16.74 -6.88 -10.32
CA GLN A 197 15.46 -7.50 -10.69
C GLN A 197 14.32 -7.10 -9.74
N ALA A 198 14.62 -6.84 -8.47
CA ALA A 198 13.65 -6.42 -7.46
C ALA A 198 14.24 -5.29 -6.61
N PRO A 199 14.31 -4.05 -7.15
CA PRO A 199 14.95 -2.94 -6.47
C PRO A 199 14.07 -2.39 -5.34
N TRP A 200 14.73 -1.97 -4.27
CA TRP A 200 14.12 -1.09 -3.27
C TRP A 200 14.06 0.35 -3.75
N THR A 201 12.93 1.01 -3.52
CA THR A 201 12.73 2.43 -3.82
C THR A 201 12.45 3.18 -2.52
N LEU A 202 13.29 4.16 -2.18
CA LEU A 202 13.14 5.00 -1.00
C LEU A 202 12.39 6.27 -1.38
N VAL A 203 11.33 6.61 -0.65
CA VAL A 203 10.52 7.80 -0.91
C VAL A 203 10.45 8.66 0.34
N ASP A 204 10.84 9.94 0.23
CA ASP A 204 10.69 10.91 1.31
C ASP A 204 9.20 11.16 1.62
N PHE A 205 8.80 10.77 2.82
CA PHE A 205 7.44 10.90 3.32
C PHE A 205 7.32 11.92 4.46
N ASN A 206 8.34 12.75 4.72
CA ASN A 206 8.25 13.83 5.73
C ASN A 206 7.07 14.78 5.45
N ASP A 207 6.84 15.15 4.18
CA ASP A 207 5.54 15.64 3.70
C ASP A 207 4.76 14.49 3.04
N GLN A 208 3.78 13.92 3.76
CA GLN A 208 3.01 12.77 3.27
C GLN A 208 2.23 13.06 1.98
N ARG A 209 1.84 14.31 1.68
CA ARG A 209 1.14 14.62 0.43
C ARG A 209 2.11 14.58 -0.74
N ARG A 210 3.30 15.15 -0.56
CA ARG A 210 4.37 15.08 -1.56
C ARG A 210 4.85 13.64 -1.76
N GLY A 211 5.09 12.89 -0.68
CA GLY A 211 5.51 11.50 -0.74
C GLY A 211 4.53 10.62 -1.52
N ARG A 212 3.21 10.83 -1.37
CA ARG A 212 2.19 10.14 -2.17
C ARG A 212 2.28 10.47 -3.65
N LEU A 213 2.39 11.76 -4.00
CA LEU A 213 2.54 12.17 -5.40
C LEU A 213 3.79 11.54 -6.02
N THR A 214 4.92 11.60 -5.31
CA THR A 214 6.19 11.02 -5.75
C THR A 214 6.11 9.51 -5.93
N LEU A 215 5.52 8.79 -4.97
CA LEU A 215 5.38 7.34 -5.06
C LEU A 215 4.46 6.91 -6.22
N VAL A 216 3.31 7.57 -6.37
CA VAL A 216 2.37 7.23 -7.45
C VAL A 216 2.98 7.50 -8.82
N ARG A 217 3.70 8.63 -8.97
CA ARG A 217 4.41 8.94 -10.21
C ARG A 217 5.49 7.92 -10.53
N ASP A 218 6.33 7.55 -9.54
CA ASP A 218 7.37 6.53 -9.70
C ASP A 218 6.78 5.17 -10.11
N LEU A 219 5.67 4.76 -9.49
CA LEU A 219 4.97 3.53 -9.86
C LEU A 219 4.53 3.56 -11.33
N LEU A 220 3.86 4.64 -11.75
CA LEU A 220 3.35 4.78 -13.11
C LEU A 220 4.47 4.88 -14.16
N ASP A 221 5.55 5.61 -13.89
CA ASP A 221 6.69 5.79 -14.82
C ASP A 221 7.46 4.50 -15.11
N ARG A 222 7.38 3.53 -14.22
CA ARG A 222 8.06 2.24 -14.34
C ARG A 222 7.22 1.17 -15.02
N LEU A 223 5.97 1.48 -15.34
CA LEU A 223 5.10 0.61 -16.13
C LEU A 223 5.33 0.88 -17.63
N PRO A 224 5.07 -0.12 -18.50
CA PRO A 224 5.07 0.12 -19.94
C PRO A 224 3.93 1.07 -20.31
N ASP A 225 3.79 1.41 -21.60
CA ASP A 225 2.60 2.10 -22.08
C ASP A 225 1.34 1.28 -21.74
N THR A 226 0.50 1.82 -20.85
CA THR A 226 -0.72 1.19 -20.36
C THR A 226 -1.96 1.62 -21.15
N ARG A 227 -1.80 2.22 -22.33
CA ARG A 227 -2.93 2.62 -23.15
C ARG A 227 -3.70 1.39 -23.64
N VAL A 228 -4.99 1.36 -23.34
CA VAL A 228 -5.96 0.42 -23.92
C VAL A 228 -6.96 1.23 -24.74
N ASP A 229 -7.07 0.93 -26.03
CA ASP A 229 -8.08 1.54 -26.89
C ASP A 229 -9.45 0.92 -26.59
N THR A 230 -10.15 1.50 -25.62
CA THR A 230 -11.51 1.07 -25.26
C THR A 230 -12.53 1.75 -26.18
N PRO A 231 -13.44 1.01 -26.82
CA PRO A 231 -14.50 1.63 -27.61
C PRO A 231 -15.37 2.53 -26.74
N ALA A 232 -15.72 3.70 -27.25
CA ALA A 232 -16.55 4.65 -26.54
C ALA A 232 -17.92 4.01 -26.23
N ILE A 233 -18.27 3.89 -24.95
CA ILE A 233 -19.60 3.46 -24.55
C ILE A 233 -20.53 4.65 -24.74
N THR A 234 -21.45 4.53 -25.69
CA THR A 234 -22.55 5.49 -25.86
C THR A 234 -23.68 5.13 -24.91
N LEU A 235 -24.14 6.08 -24.10
CA LEU A 235 -25.37 5.92 -23.32
C LEU A 235 -26.56 6.31 -24.20
N PRO A 236 -27.36 5.35 -24.72
CA PRO A 236 -28.51 5.70 -25.54
C PRO A 236 -29.56 6.44 -24.71
N PRO A 237 -30.33 7.37 -25.31
CA PRO A 237 -31.46 7.97 -24.61
C PRO A 237 -32.49 6.89 -24.22
N LEU A 238 -33.14 7.09 -23.08
CA LEU A 238 -34.25 6.24 -22.69
C LEU A 238 -35.51 6.61 -23.48
N ASP A 239 -36.32 5.60 -23.79
CA ASP A 239 -37.65 5.82 -24.36
C ASP A 239 -38.60 6.28 -23.24
N GLY A 240 -39.04 7.54 -23.35
CA GLY A 240 -40.02 8.14 -22.43
C GLY A 240 -39.41 8.95 -21.28
N PRO A 241 -40.26 9.52 -20.40
CA PRO A 241 -39.80 10.33 -19.28
C PRO A 241 -39.09 9.48 -18.21
N LEU A 242 -38.16 10.10 -17.50
CA LEU A 242 -37.55 9.52 -16.31
C LEU A 242 -38.65 9.22 -15.28
N LYS A 243 -38.55 8.06 -14.62
CA LYS A 243 -39.51 7.63 -13.60
C LYS A 243 -38.96 7.97 -12.22
N ASP A 244 -39.83 8.50 -11.37
CA ASP A 244 -39.53 8.65 -9.96
C ASP A 244 -39.75 7.33 -9.23
N GLU A 245 -38.79 6.95 -8.40
CA GLU A 245 -38.93 5.77 -7.56
C GLU A 245 -39.93 6.04 -6.43
N THR A 246 -40.89 5.12 -6.23
CA THR A 246 -41.91 5.24 -5.19
C THR A 246 -41.93 3.98 -4.33
N TYR A 247 -42.14 4.15 -3.02
CA TYR A 247 -42.05 3.06 -2.06
C TYR A 247 -43.35 2.94 -1.26
N SER A 248 -44.26 2.09 -1.76
CA SER A 248 -45.57 1.88 -1.14
C SER A 248 -45.56 0.83 -0.02
N VAL A 249 -44.61 -0.10 -0.03
CA VAL A 249 -44.52 -1.20 0.95
C VAL A 249 -43.73 -0.79 2.20
N LEU A 250 -42.59 -0.13 2.02
CA LEU A 250 -41.72 0.33 3.11
C LEU A 250 -41.15 1.70 2.77
N LYS A 251 -41.23 2.66 3.70
CA LYS A 251 -40.65 3.99 3.48
C LYS A 251 -39.12 3.95 3.63
N PRO A 252 -38.37 4.71 2.81
CA PRO A 252 -36.95 4.94 3.05
C PRO A 252 -36.71 5.56 4.43
N VAL A 253 -35.55 5.29 5.01
CA VAL A 253 -35.12 5.97 6.24
C VAL A 253 -34.98 7.48 5.97
N PRO A 254 -35.25 8.35 6.97
CA PRO A 254 -35.10 9.78 6.80
C PRO A 254 -33.68 10.17 6.37
N SER A 255 -33.58 11.15 5.48
CA SER A 255 -32.31 11.73 5.06
C SER A 255 -31.56 12.32 6.25
N PHE A 256 -30.23 12.29 6.18
CA PHE A 256 -29.38 12.94 7.17
C PHE A 256 -29.66 14.46 7.16
N PRO A 257 -29.93 15.09 8.32
CA PRO A 257 -30.24 16.50 8.38
C PRO A 257 -29.00 17.33 8.05
N LEU A 258 -29.10 18.22 7.07
CA LEU A 258 -28.06 19.21 6.79
C LEU A 258 -28.37 20.49 7.58
N SER A 259 -27.37 21.02 8.29
CA SER A 259 -27.45 22.37 8.85
C SER A 259 -27.27 23.37 7.71
N GLU A 260 -28.24 24.26 7.50
CA GLU A 260 -28.11 25.40 6.58
C GLU A 260 -27.09 26.43 7.10
#